data_AF-X1IWX5-F1
#
_entry.id   AF-X1IWX5-F1
#
_cell.length_a   1.000
_cell.length_b   1.000
_cell.length_c   1.000
_cell.angle_alpha   90.00
_cell.angle_beta   90.00
_cell.angle_gamma   90.00
#
_symmetry.space_group_name_H-M   'P 1'
#
loop_
_entity.id
_entity.type
_entity.pdbx_description
1 polymer ?
#
loop_
_entity_poly.entity_id
_entity_poly.type
_entity_poly.pdbx_seq_one_letter_code
_entity_poly.pdbx_strand_id
1 'polypeptide(L)'
;MRGYIRKKGEHSWQITLDTGTGPDGERCRCFETVRGRKTDAQKRLNELLVNLEKGIYTPPGRLTVGEHLHNWLEGYVKTNCSQRTLDGYQNIVKRHLIPALGQVQLKHLHPQAIQSYYGKAIEKVSARTVHKHHRLLS
;
A
#
# COMPACT_ATOMS: atom_id res chain seq x y z
N MET A 1 22.05 -8.04 7.67
CA MET A 1 22.07 -7.11 6.50
C MET A 1 20.67 -7.11 5.88
N ARG A 2 20.02 -5.93 5.77
CA ARG A 2 18.61 -5.77 5.39
C ARG A 2 18.32 -5.83 3.88
N GLY A 3 19.35 -6.01 3.05
CA GLY A 3 19.17 -6.26 1.62
C GLY A 3 20.50 -6.40 0.88
N TYR A 4 20.46 -6.96 -0.33
CA TYR A 4 21.61 -7.08 -1.23
C TYR A 4 21.18 -6.99 -2.70
N ILE A 5 22.11 -6.62 -3.58
CA ILE A 5 21.89 -6.60 -5.03
C ILE A 5 22.60 -7.79 -5.69
N ARG A 6 21.95 -8.40 -6.69
CA ARG A 6 22.54 -9.43 -7.55
C ARG A 6 22.41 -9.06 -9.02
N LYS A 7 23.44 -9.37 -9.82
CA LYS A 7 23.38 -9.16 -11.28
C LYS A 7 22.47 -10.23 -11.90
N LYS A 8 21.51 -9.82 -12.74
CA LYS A 8 20.57 -10.71 -13.44
C LYS A 8 20.79 -10.72 -14.96
N GLY A 9 21.34 -9.64 -15.52
CA GLY A 9 21.72 -9.51 -16.93
C GLY A 9 22.74 -8.38 -17.15
N GLU A 10 23.16 -8.12 -18.40
CA GLU A 10 24.16 -7.07 -18.70
C GLU A 10 23.80 -5.70 -18.12
N HIS A 11 22.53 -5.32 -18.23
CA HIS A 11 21.98 -4.07 -17.69
C HIS A 11 20.80 -4.31 -16.75
N SER A 12 20.81 -5.44 -16.02
CA SER A 12 19.72 -5.76 -15.10
C SER A 12 20.26 -6.25 -13.76
N TRP A 13 19.79 -5.61 -12.70
CA TRP A 13 20.16 -5.88 -11.31
C TRP A 13 18.90 -6.17 -10.52
N GLN A 14 18.94 -7.20 -9.69
CA GLN A 14 17.86 -7.54 -8.78
C GLN A 14 18.24 -7.17 -7.36
N ILE A 15 17.41 -6.34 -6.75
CA ILE A 15 17.48 -5.93 -5.36
C ILE A 15 16.62 -6.89 -4.55
N THR A 16 17.19 -7.47 -3.50
CA THR A 16 16.46 -8.26 -2.50
C THR A 16 16.47 -7.48 -1.20
N LEU A 17 15.29 -7.14 -0.69
CA LEU A 17 15.09 -6.48 0.59
C LEU A 17 14.36 -7.41 1.55
N ASP A 18 14.87 -7.51 2.77
CA ASP A 18 14.20 -8.19 3.87
C ASP A 18 13.32 -7.14 4.58
N THR A 19 12.00 -7.26 4.41
CA THR A 19 11.02 -6.32 4.95
C THR A 19 10.56 -6.66 6.36
N GLY A 20 11.19 -7.66 6.99
CA GLY A 20 10.81 -8.13 8.32
C GLY A 20 9.72 -9.18 8.27
N THR A 21 8.99 -9.34 9.37
CA THR A 21 8.02 -10.42 9.57
C THR A 21 6.63 -9.97 9.16
N GLY A 22 5.98 -10.71 8.28
CA GLY A 22 4.58 -10.49 7.92
C GLY A 22 3.62 -10.83 9.06
N PRO A 23 2.33 -10.52 8.92
CA PRO A 23 1.30 -10.77 9.94
C PRO A 23 1.16 -12.26 10.33
N ASP A 24 1.62 -13.17 9.47
CA ASP A 24 1.58 -14.63 9.70
C ASP A 24 2.85 -15.18 10.38
N GLY A 25 3.79 -14.32 10.80
CA GLY A 25 5.06 -14.76 11.40
C GLY A 25 6.13 -15.18 10.39
N GLU A 26 5.84 -15.15 9.09
CA GLU A 26 6.80 -15.48 8.03
C GLU A 26 7.68 -14.29 7.64
N ARG A 27 8.95 -14.57 7.28
CA ARG A 27 9.89 -13.54 6.80
C ARG A 27 9.48 -13.07 5.42
N CYS A 28 9.02 -11.82 5.31
CA CYS A 28 8.68 -11.21 4.04
C CYS A 28 9.93 -10.67 3.36
N ARG A 29 10.20 -11.18 2.14
CA ARG A 29 11.23 -10.66 1.25
C ARG A 29 10.59 -10.02 0.03
N CYS A 30 11.15 -8.89 -0.36
CA CYS A 30 10.73 -8.13 -1.53
C CYS A 30 11.84 -8.12 -2.57
N PHE A 31 11.43 -8.29 -3.82
CA PHE A 31 12.35 -8.35 -4.95
C PHE A 31 11.99 -7.24 -5.93
N GLU A 32 12.93 -6.36 -6.21
CA GLU A 32 12.79 -5.30 -7.20
C GLU A 32 13.86 -5.48 -8.27
N THR A 33 13.49 -5.47 -9.55
CA THR A 33 14.46 -5.56 -10.65
C THR A 33 14.64 -4.18 -11.25
N VAL A 34 15.87 -3.65 -11.17
CA VAL A 34 16.27 -2.38 -11.75
C VAL A 34 17.00 -2.65 -13.06
N ARG A 35 16.61 -1.96 -14.13
CA ARG A 35 17.35 -1.93 -15.40
C ARG A 35 18.30 -0.73 -15.36
N GLY A 36 19.58 -0.97 -15.58
CA GLY A 36 20.61 0.08 -15.52
C GLY A 36 21.98 -0.42 -15.05
N ARG A 37 22.80 0.51 -14.56
CA ARG A 37 24.15 0.23 -14.05
C ARG A 37 24.09 -0.22 -12.58
N LYS A 38 25.18 -0.83 -12.11
CA LYS A 38 25.31 -1.25 -10.70
C LYS A 38 25.07 -0.09 -9.72
N THR A 39 25.51 1.10 -10.09
CA THR A 39 25.34 2.34 -9.31
C THR A 39 23.88 2.72 -9.12
N ASP A 40 23.04 2.51 -10.13
CA ASP A 40 21.61 2.86 -10.08
C ASP A 40 20.88 1.88 -9.15
N ALA A 41 21.24 0.60 -9.22
CA ALA A 41 20.74 -0.43 -8.31
C ALA A 41 21.16 -0.19 -6.85
N GLN A 42 22.39 0.29 -6.63
CA GLN A 42 22.89 0.63 -5.29
C GLN A 42 22.17 1.86 -4.70
N LYS A 43 21.98 2.92 -5.50
CA LYS A 43 21.19 4.10 -5.11
C LYS A 43 19.77 3.71 -4.73
N ARG A 44 19.13 2.90 -5.58
CA ARG A 44 17.77 2.41 -5.34
C ARG A 44 17.71 1.56 -4.07
N LEU A 45 18.66 0.66 -3.82
CA LEU A 45 18.71 -0.11 -2.57
C LEU A 45 18.78 0.80 -1.34
N ASN A 46 19.61 1.86 -1.38
CA ASN A 46 19.72 2.81 -0.27
C ASN A 46 18.41 3.58 -0.03
N GLU A 47 17.74 4.06 -1.09
CA GLU A 47 16.42 4.69 -0.95
C GLU A 47 15.40 3.76 -0.29
N LEU A 48 15.38 2.50 -0.73
CA LEU A 48 14.46 1.49 -0.21
C LEU A 48 14.77 1.17 1.27
N LEU A 49 16.04 1.08 1.66
CA LEU A 49 16.45 0.90 3.06
C LEU A 49 16.06 2.10 3.93
N VAL A 50 16.26 3.33 3.45
CA VAL A 50 15.86 4.55 4.17
C VAL A 50 14.33 4.61 4.34
N ASN A 51 13.58 4.28 3.29
CA ASN A 51 12.12 4.19 3.37
C ASN A 51 11.67 3.13 4.37
N LEU A 52 12.42 2.04 4.49
CA LEU A 52 12.12 0.91 5.38
C LEU A 52 12.37 1.28 6.84
N GLU A 53 13.45 1.99 7.10
CA GLU A 53 13.74 2.57 8.42
C GLU A 53 12.72 3.64 8.83
N LYS A 54 12.21 4.41 7.86
CA LYS A 54 11.15 5.40 8.09
C LYS A 54 9.75 4.78 8.23
N GLY A 55 9.59 3.47 8.04
CA GLY A 55 8.27 2.81 8.05
C GLY A 55 7.37 3.18 6.86
N ILE A 56 7.93 3.82 5.82
CA ILE A 56 7.21 4.26 4.61
C ILE A 56 7.38 3.23 3.48
N TYR A 57 8.30 2.27 3.64
CA TYR A 57 8.57 1.28 2.61
C TYR A 57 7.38 0.36 2.41
N THR A 58 6.79 0.50 1.23
CA THR A 58 5.87 -0.49 0.70
C THR A 58 6.48 -1.08 -0.57
N PRO A 59 6.68 -2.40 -0.66
CA PRO A 59 7.25 -3.01 -1.84
C PRO A 59 6.41 -2.75 -3.09
N PRO A 60 7.05 -2.31 -4.20
CA PRO A 60 6.34 -2.06 -5.44
C PRO A 60 5.75 -3.39 -5.95
N GLY A 61 4.43 -3.42 -6.10
CA GLY A 61 3.72 -4.55 -6.67
C GLY A 61 3.05 -5.52 -5.69
N ARG A 62 3.19 -5.31 -4.37
CA ARG A 62 2.42 -6.06 -3.35
C ARG A 62 1.50 -5.19 -2.48
N LEU A 63 1.63 -3.86 -2.56
CA LEU A 63 0.76 -2.96 -1.80
C LEU A 63 -0.70 -3.26 -2.07
N THR A 64 -1.43 -3.60 -1.03
CA THR A 64 -2.88 -3.76 -1.08
C THR A 64 -3.60 -2.44 -0.79
N VAL A 65 -4.86 -2.34 -1.22
CA VAL A 65 -5.70 -1.19 -0.89
C VAL A 65 -5.85 -1.05 0.63
N GLY A 66 -5.93 -2.17 1.37
CA GLY A 66 -6.05 -2.14 2.83
C GLY A 66 -4.83 -1.52 3.50
N GLU A 67 -3.64 -1.98 3.13
CA GLU A 67 -2.37 -1.42 3.62
C GLU A 67 -2.22 0.06 3.24
N HIS A 68 -2.60 0.42 2.01
CA HIS A 68 -2.52 1.80 1.54
C HIS A 68 -3.41 2.72 2.39
N LEU A 69 -4.65 2.32 2.64
CA LEU A 69 -5.60 3.08 3.46
C LEU A 69 -5.13 3.18 4.92
N HIS A 70 -4.49 2.15 5.46
CA HIS A 70 -3.87 2.22 6.80
C HIS A 70 -2.73 3.23 6.85
N ASN A 71 -1.81 3.20 5.89
CA ASN A 71 -0.70 4.15 5.81
C ASN A 71 -1.21 5.59 5.64
N TRP A 72 -2.26 5.78 4.85
CA TRP A 72 -2.90 7.08 4.67
C TRP A 72 -3.54 7.60 5.97
N LEU A 73 -4.21 6.73 6.72
CA LEU A 73 -4.80 7.07 8.02
C LEU A 73 -3.74 7.47 9.06
N GLU A 74 -2.70 6.66 9.24
CA GLU A 74 -1.66 6.90 10.26
C GLU A 74 -0.72 8.06 9.89
N GLY A 75 -0.43 8.25 8.60
CA GLY A 75 0.45 9.33 8.15
C GLY A 75 -0.28 10.64 7.96
N TYR A 76 -1.14 10.71 6.94
CA TYR A 76 -1.73 11.98 6.50
C TYR A 76 -2.91 12.40 7.39
N VAL A 77 -3.88 11.51 7.60
CA VAL A 77 -5.13 11.89 8.28
C VAL A 77 -4.87 12.22 9.75
N LYS A 78 -4.09 11.40 10.45
CA LYS A 78 -3.77 11.63 11.87
C LYS A 78 -3.07 12.96 12.12
N THR A 79 -2.25 13.42 11.17
CA THR A 79 -1.47 14.67 11.30
C THR A 79 -2.27 15.90 10.85
N ASN A 80 -3.10 15.77 9.81
CA ASN A 80 -3.71 16.92 9.14
C ASN A 80 -5.22 17.07 9.41
N CYS A 81 -5.87 16.08 10.01
CA CYS A 81 -7.31 16.10 10.29
C CYS A 81 -7.59 16.11 11.79
N SER A 82 -8.75 16.67 12.16
CA SER A 82 -9.23 16.60 13.54
C SER A 82 -9.54 15.15 13.95
N GLN A 83 -9.46 14.87 15.25
CA GLN A 83 -9.73 13.54 15.81
C GLN A 83 -11.08 12.97 15.35
N ARG A 84 -12.13 13.80 15.34
CA ARG A 84 -13.47 13.40 14.89
C ARG A 84 -13.50 12.95 13.42
N THR A 85 -12.70 13.60 12.56
CA THR A 85 -12.59 13.22 11.15
C THR A 85 -11.79 11.93 11.00
N LEU A 86 -10.71 11.77 11.76
CA LEU A 86 -9.94 10.52 11.81
C LEU A 86 -10.84 9.34 12.21
N ASP A 87 -11.62 9.48 13.28
CA ASP A 87 -12.54 8.42 13.75
C ASP A 87 -13.57 8.05 12.67
N GLY A 88 -14.11 9.06 11.99
CA GLY A 88 -15.05 8.85 10.88
C GLY A 88 -14.42 8.10 9.70
N TYR A 89 -13.20 8.47 9.31
CA TYR A 89 -12.47 7.81 8.23
C TYR A 89 -12.05 6.40 8.61
N GLN A 90 -11.53 6.20 9.82
CA GLN A 90 -11.20 4.86 10.33
C GLN A 90 -12.41 3.93 10.31
N ASN A 91 -13.58 4.44 10.72
CA ASN A 91 -14.81 3.65 10.73
C ASN A 91 -15.20 3.20 9.31
N ILE A 92 -15.17 4.12 8.33
CA ILE A 92 -15.45 3.79 6.93
C ILE A 92 -14.44 2.78 6.38
N VAL A 93 -13.15 3.04 6.61
CA VAL A 93 -12.06 2.20 6.10
C VAL A 93 -12.15 0.79 6.67
N LYS A 94 -12.26 0.65 8.00
CA LYS A 94 -12.27 -0.66 8.67
C LYS A 94 -13.55 -1.45 8.42
N ARG A 95 -14.72 -0.81 8.37
CA ARG A 95 -16.00 -1.52 8.25
C ARG A 95 -16.45 -1.78 6.81
N HIS A 96 -16.03 -0.96 5.85
CA HIS A 96 -16.55 -1.03 4.49
C HIS A 96 -15.47 -1.24 3.45
N LEU A 97 -14.41 -0.43 3.44
CA LEU A 97 -13.41 -0.47 2.37
C LEU A 97 -12.47 -1.68 2.50
N ILE A 98 -11.94 -1.96 3.70
CA ILE A 98 -11.03 -3.09 3.93
C ILE A 98 -11.73 -4.43 3.65
N PRO A 99 -12.95 -4.71 4.16
CA PRO A 99 -13.62 -5.98 3.87
C PRO A 99 -13.94 -6.20 2.39
N ALA A 100 -14.16 -5.14 1.62
CA ALA A 100 -14.56 -5.24 0.21
C ALA A 100 -13.38 -5.19 -0.77
N LEU A 101 -12.41 -4.30 -0.52
CA LEU A 101 -11.31 -3.99 -1.45
C LEU A 101 -9.94 -4.22 -0.83
N GLY A 102 -9.86 -4.47 0.49
CA GLY A 102 -8.60 -4.47 1.23
C GLY A 102 -7.58 -5.50 0.76
N GLN A 103 -8.02 -6.63 0.21
CA GLN A 103 -7.15 -7.68 -0.34
C GLN A 103 -6.71 -7.42 -1.79
N VAL A 104 -7.33 -6.45 -2.46
CA VAL A 104 -6.98 -6.09 -3.84
C VAL A 104 -5.63 -5.38 -3.80
N GLN A 105 -4.70 -5.81 -4.65
CA GLN A 105 -3.45 -5.06 -4.84
C GLN A 105 -3.78 -3.71 -5.48
N LEU A 106 -3.19 -2.63 -5.00
CA LEU A 106 -3.46 -1.27 -5.48
C LEU A 106 -3.27 -1.15 -7.00
N LYS A 107 -2.28 -1.86 -7.55
CA LYS A 107 -2.01 -1.93 -9.00
C LYS A 107 -3.11 -2.60 -9.83
N HIS A 108 -3.94 -3.41 -9.18
CA HIS A 108 -5.06 -4.15 -9.78
C HIS A 108 -6.42 -3.56 -9.39
N LEU A 109 -6.44 -2.42 -8.66
CA LEU A 109 -7.67 -1.73 -8.35
C LEU A 109 -8.16 -1.00 -9.61
N HIS A 110 -9.06 -1.66 -10.35
CA HIS A 110 -9.68 -1.10 -11.54
C HIS A 110 -10.98 -0.33 -11.20
N PRO A 111 -11.36 0.68 -12.01
CA PRO A 111 -12.61 1.42 -11.81
C PRO A 111 -13.85 0.53 -11.70
N GLN A 112 -13.89 -0.58 -12.43
CA GLN A 112 -14.99 -1.55 -12.39
C GLN A 112 -15.14 -2.22 -11.02
N ALA A 113 -14.03 -2.49 -10.31
CA ALA A 113 -14.09 -3.04 -8.95
C ALA A 113 -14.67 -2.03 -7.95
N ILE A 114 -14.33 -0.75 -8.12
CA ILE A 114 -14.86 0.36 -7.32
C ILE A 114 -16.36 0.54 -7.59
N GLN A 115 -16.79 0.50 -8.84
CA GLN A 115 -18.20 0.60 -9.22
C GLN A 115 -19.02 -0.58 -8.67
N SER A 116 -18.47 -1.79 -8.74
CA SER A 116 -19.09 -3.00 -8.18
C SER A 116 -19.23 -2.91 -6.66
N TYR A 117 -18.25 -2.31 -5.99
CA TYR A 117 -18.33 -2.00 -4.57
C TYR A 117 -19.45 -1.00 -4.26
N TYR A 118 -19.61 0.07 -5.04
CA TYR A 118 -20.69 1.04 -4.82
C TYR A 118 -22.08 0.42 -4.96
N GLY A 119 -22.26 -0.47 -5.95
CA GLY A 119 -23.51 -1.23 -6.10
C GLY A 119 -23.86 -2.06 -4.87
N LYS A 120 -22.88 -2.73 -4.25
CA LYS A 120 -23.10 -3.47 -3.00
C LYS A 120 -23.25 -2.58 -1.77
N ALA A 121 -22.60 -1.41 -1.78
CA ALA A 121 -22.62 -0.50 -0.65
C ALA A 121 -23.98 0.20 -0.51
N ILE A 122 -24.63 0.57 -1.62
CA ILE A 122 -25.91 1.30 -1.57
C ILE A 122 -27.06 0.47 -0.99
N GLU A 123 -26.96 -0.87 -1.05
CA GLU A 123 -27.91 -1.79 -0.42
C GLU A 123 -27.84 -1.75 1.12
N LYS A 124 -26.67 -1.40 1.68
CA LYS A 124 -26.39 -1.47 3.13
C LYS A 124 -26.31 -0.10 3.80
N VAL A 125 -25.94 0.93 3.06
CA VAL A 125 -25.73 2.28 3.59
C VAL A 125 -26.36 3.33 2.69
N SER A 126 -26.70 4.48 3.27
CA SER A 126 -27.30 5.59 2.52
C SER A 126 -26.40 6.09 1.38
N ALA A 127 -27.01 6.63 0.32
CA ALA A 127 -26.29 7.24 -0.80
C ALA A 127 -25.29 8.33 -0.35
N ARG A 128 -25.62 9.10 0.69
CA ARG A 128 -24.70 10.08 1.29
C ARG A 128 -23.46 9.43 1.88
N THR A 129 -23.61 8.25 2.49
CA THR A 129 -22.49 7.47 3.03
C THR A 129 -21.64 6.90 1.90
N VAL A 130 -22.24 6.36 0.84
CA VAL A 130 -21.51 5.89 -0.35
C VAL A 130 -20.69 7.04 -0.98
N HIS A 131 -21.24 8.25 -1.04
CA HIS A 131 -20.50 9.41 -1.53
C HIS A 131 -19.27 9.74 -0.66
N LYS A 132 -19.35 9.54 0.67
CA LYS A 132 -18.17 9.65 1.54
C LYS A 132 -17.13 8.56 1.24
N HIS A 133 -17.57 7.34 0.93
CA HIS A 133 -16.66 6.26 0.53
C HIS A 133 -15.94 6.60 -0.77
N HIS A 134 -16.63 7.21 -1.72
CA HIS A 134 -16.04 7.68 -2.96
C HIS A 134 -14.94 8.73 -2.72
N ARG A 135 -15.20 9.73 -1.88
CA ARG A 135 -14.21 10.76 -1.53
C ARG A 135 -12.94 10.23 -0.85
N LEU A 136 -12.99 9.03 -0.27
CA LEU A 136 -11.84 8.38 0.35
C LEU A 136 -10.98 7.60 -0.66
N LEU A 137 -11.53 7.31 -1.84
CA LEU A 137 -10.88 6.53 -2.89
C LEU A 137 -10.46 7.40 -4.10
N SER A 138 -10.93 8.65 -4.17
CA SER A 138 -10.58 9.65 -5.20
C SER A 138 -9.33 10.42 -4.82
#